data_AF-A0A8W4FFV3-F1
#
_entry.id   AF-A0A8W4FFV3-F1
#
_cell.length_a   1.000
_cell.length_b   1.000
_cell.length_c   1.000
_cell.angle_alpha   90.00
_cell.angle_beta   90.00
_cell.angle_gamma   90.00
#
_symmetry.space_group_name_H-M   'P 1'
#
loop_
_entity.id
_entity.type
_entity.pdbx_description
1 polymer ?
#
loop_
_entity_poly.entity_id
_entity_poly.type
_entity_poly.pdbx_seq_one_letter_code
_entity_poly.pdbx_strand_id
1 'polypeptide(L)'
;MEVPWRGVELELHLPTYATATAMPDPSCTCHLRHSLQEGQLTLAFSRTEICNYPPLFGTCKLTLTRYYYNTLTFLCEPFMFSGCGGNRNNFKQKYICEKMCILKRYISLENPLFLPTTI
;
A
#
# COMPACT_ATOMS: atom_id res chain seq x y z
N MET A 1 33.80 0.65 -56.56
CA MET A 1 32.85 0.01 -57.47
C MET A 1 31.79 -0.67 -56.62
N GLU A 2 30.56 -0.20 -56.80
CA GLU A 2 29.27 -0.85 -56.54
C GLU A 2 28.90 -1.22 -55.09
N VAL A 3 28.18 -0.28 -54.47
CA VAL A 3 27.01 -0.57 -53.63
C VAL A 3 25.85 -1.00 -54.53
N PRO A 4 24.93 -1.85 -54.03
CA PRO A 4 23.58 -1.33 -53.87
C PRO A 4 22.91 -1.81 -52.58
N TRP A 5 22.71 -0.87 -51.66
CA TRP A 5 21.66 -0.95 -50.66
C TRP A 5 20.36 -0.47 -51.31
N ARG A 6 19.34 -1.33 -51.39
CA ARG A 6 17.96 -0.91 -51.65
C ARG A 6 17.02 -1.60 -50.68
N GLY A 7 16.21 -0.78 -50.02
CA GLY A 7 15.10 -1.21 -49.18
C GLY A 7 14.54 -0.02 -48.39
N VAL A 8 13.79 0.83 -49.08
CA VAL A 8 12.76 1.74 -48.52
C VAL A 8 11.55 0.82 -48.25
N GLU A 9 10.77 0.88 -47.16
CA GLU A 9 9.77 1.92 -46.84
C GLU A 9 9.09 1.60 -45.49
N LEU A 10 8.66 2.66 -44.79
CA LEU A 10 7.84 2.62 -43.57
C LEU A 10 6.39 2.25 -43.93
N GLU A 11 5.77 1.29 -43.24
CA GLU A 11 4.30 1.20 -43.13
C GLU A 11 3.92 0.67 -41.74
N LEU A 12 3.20 1.50 -40.98
CA LEU A 12 2.50 1.15 -39.74
C LEU A 12 1.39 0.14 -40.04
N HIS A 13 1.40 -1.06 -39.46
CA HIS A 13 0.15 -1.83 -39.28
C HIS A 13 0.19 -2.65 -37.98
N LEU A 14 -0.60 -2.21 -36.99
CA LEU A 14 -0.99 -3.02 -35.84
C LEU A 14 -1.86 -4.21 -36.30
N PRO A 15 -1.66 -5.42 -35.75
CA PRO A 15 -2.72 -6.40 -35.58
C PRO A 15 -3.17 -6.36 -34.11
N THR A 16 -4.22 -5.65 -33.72
CA THR A 16 -5.64 -6.05 -33.77
C THR A 16 -5.89 -7.52 -33.39
N TYR A 17 -6.45 -7.68 -32.18
CA TYR A 17 -7.19 -8.82 -31.65
C TYR A 17 -6.41 -10.04 -31.17
N ALA A 18 -6.24 -10.08 -29.84
CA ALA A 18 -5.97 -11.27 -29.06
C ALA A 18 -7.05 -12.34 -29.32
N THR A 19 -6.64 -13.49 -29.85
CA THR A 19 -7.45 -14.71 -29.88
C THR A 19 -6.93 -15.69 -28.84
N ALA A 20 -7.34 -15.50 -27.58
CA ALA A 20 -7.23 -16.54 -26.56
C ALA A 20 -8.57 -17.27 -26.47
N THR A 21 -8.72 -18.34 -27.26
CA THR A 21 -9.81 -19.31 -27.12
C THR A 21 -9.68 -20.00 -25.76
N ALA A 22 -10.75 -19.95 -24.97
CA ALA A 22 -10.86 -20.60 -23.67
C ALA A 22 -10.66 -22.12 -23.75
N MET A 23 -10.12 -22.73 -22.69
CA MET A 23 -10.91 -23.64 -21.85
C MET A 23 -10.28 -23.83 -20.45
N PRO A 24 -11.12 -24.16 -19.44
CA PRO A 24 -10.79 -24.17 -18.01
C PRO A 24 -10.17 -25.50 -17.61
N ASP A 25 -9.13 -25.47 -16.79
CA ASP A 25 -8.61 -26.69 -16.17
C ASP A 25 -9.42 -27.00 -14.89
N PRO A 26 -10.13 -28.16 -14.81
CA PRO A 26 -10.83 -28.59 -13.60
C PRO A 26 -9.90 -28.98 -12.44
N SER A 27 -8.57 -28.85 -12.58
CA SER A 27 -7.59 -29.08 -11.52
C SER A 27 -7.11 -27.82 -10.79
N CYS A 28 -7.60 -26.63 -11.17
CA CYS A 28 -7.37 -25.40 -10.38
C CYS A 28 -8.35 -25.32 -9.18
N THR A 29 -8.30 -26.29 -8.27
CA THR A 29 -8.86 -26.11 -6.93
C THR A 29 -7.97 -25.15 -6.14
N CYS A 30 -8.49 -23.97 -5.81
CA CYS A 30 -7.90 -23.12 -4.78
C CYS A 30 -8.12 -23.81 -3.42
N HIS A 31 -7.30 -24.82 -3.12
CA HIS A 31 -7.26 -25.43 -1.80
C HIS A 31 -6.69 -24.40 -0.82
N LEU A 32 -7.57 -23.85 0.02
CA LEU A 32 -7.18 -23.32 1.32
C LEU A 32 -6.55 -24.46 2.14
N ARG A 33 -5.25 -24.72 1.95
CA ARG A 33 -4.47 -25.41 2.96
C ARG A 33 -4.19 -24.42 4.08
N HIS A 34 -5.07 -24.46 5.08
CA HIS A 34 -4.74 -24.14 6.46
C HIS A 34 -3.59 -25.06 6.87
N SER A 35 -2.35 -24.58 6.72
CA SER A 35 -1.20 -25.11 7.43
C SER A 35 -0.85 -24.05 8.45
N LEU A 36 -1.37 -24.21 9.67
CA LEU A 36 -0.80 -23.54 10.84
C LEU A 36 0.59 -24.14 11.01
N GLN A 37 1.57 -23.55 10.32
CA GLN A 37 2.97 -23.82 10.57
C GLN A 37 3.36 -23.03 11.82
N GLU A 38 3.52 -23.77 12.92
CA GLU A 38 4.30 -23.38 14.08
C GLU A 38 5.64 -22.78 13.60
N GLY A 39 5.88 -21.49 13.85
CA GLY A 39 7.19 -20.86 13.61
C GLY A 39 7.31 -19.90 12.43
N GLN A 40 6.27 -19.12 12.10
CA GLN A 40 6.41 -18.03 11.14
C GLN A 40 6.89 -16.73 11.80
N LEU A 41 8.15 -16.36 11.55
CA LEU A 41 8.68 -15.01 11.70
C LEU A 41 7.99 -14.09 10.66
N THR A 42 6.69 -13.84 10.83
CA THR A 42 6.04 -12.70 10.19
C THR A 42 6.48 -11.48 10.98
N LEU A 43 7.29 -10.60 10.38
CA LEU A 43 7.61 -9.27 10.91
C LEU A 43 6.34 -8.38 10.86
N ALA A 44 5.30 -8.78 11.57
CA ALA A 44 4.17 -7.92 11.85
C ALA A 44 4.60 -6.93 12.94
N PHE A 45 5.08 -5.77 12.51
CA PHE A 45 5.41 -4.68 13.43
C PHE A 45 4.19 -4.30 14.27
N SER A 46 4.41 -4.07 15.55
CA SER A 46 3.33 -3.67 16.46
C SER A 46 2.84 -2.25 16.14
N ARG A 47 1.60 -1.94 16.50
CA ARG A 47 1.06 -0.57 16.42
C ARG A 47 1.99 0.43 17.13
N THR A 48 2.58 0.03 18.26
CA THR A 48 3.52 0.86 19.02
C THR A 48 4.74 1.23 18.18
N GLU A 49 5.30 0.27 17.45
CA GLU A 49 6.47 0.50 16.59
C GLU A 49 6.16 1.35 15.36
N ILE A 50 4.92 1.32 14.88
CA ILE A 50 4.50 2.05 13.68
C ILE A 50 4.02 3.46 14.02
N CYS A 51 3.26 3.62 15.10
CA CYS A 51 2.49 4.85 15.35
C CYS A 51 2.98 5.66 16.54
N ASN A 52 3.72 5.09 17.48
CA ASN A 52 4.00 5.77 18.75
C ASN A 52 5.40 6.41 18.83
N TYR A 53 6.21 6.31 17.77
CA TYR A 53 7.51 6.99 17.72
C TYR A 53 7.37 8.44 17.23
N PRO A 54 8.21 9.38 17.70
CA PRO A 54 8.26 10.75 17.17
C PRO A 54 8.72 10.77 15.71
N PRO A 55 8.41 11.81 14.94
CA PRO A 55 8.91 11.94 13.57
C PRO A 55 10.44 12.05 13.57
N LEU A 56 11.10 11.32 12.66
CA LEU A 56 12.55 11.32 12.55
C LEU A 56 12.99 11.78 11.16
N PHE A 57 13.68 12.92 11.10
CA PHE A 57 14.21 13.48 9.85
C PHE A 57 15.20 12.52 9.19
N GLY A 58 16.09 11.89 9.95
CA GLY A 58 17.10 10.96 9.45
C GLY A 58 18.40 11.65 9.03
N THR A 59 19.27 10.94 8.29
CA THR A 59 20.68 11.35 8.08
C THR A 59 21.05 11.63 6.61
N CYS A 60 20.12 11.43 5.68
CA CYS A 60 20.36 11.69 4.25
C CYS A 60 20.24 13.19 3.91
N LYS A 61 20.38 13.54 2.62
CA LYS A 61 20.37 14.95 2.14
C LYS A 61 19.16 15.31 1.27
N LEU A 62 18.16 14.44 1.15
CA LEU A 62 16.92 14.76 0.43
C LEU A 62 15.97 15.52 1.36
N THR A 63 14.94 16.15 0.81
CA THR A 63 13.86 16.73 1.61
C THR A 63 12.54 16.24 1.02
N LEU A 64 11.94 15.28 1.70
CA LEU A 64 10.72 14.61 1.28
C LEU A 64 9.62 14.88 2.29
N THR A 65 8.48 15.41 1.84
CA THR A 65 7.29 15.50 2.69
C THR A 65 6.74 14.10 2.96
N ARG A 66 6.58 13.78 4.23
CA ARG A 66 6.00 12.52 4.74
C ARG A 66 4.98 12.83 5.82
N TYR A 67 4.22 11.83 6.23
CA TYR A 67 3.22 11.93 7.27
C TYR A 67 3.61 11.03 8.44
N TYR A 68 3.41 11.49 9.66
CA TYR A 68 3.55 10.70 10.88
C TYR A 68 2.28 10.85 11.72
N TYR A 69 2.00 9.87 12.56
CA TYR A 69 0.94 9.93 13.54
C TYR A 69 1.44 10.68 14.78
N ASN A 70 0.81 11.80 15.09
CA ASN A 70 1.06 12.56 16.29
C ASN A 70 0.12 12.07 17.40
N THR A 71 0.69 11.46 18.43
CA THR A 71 -0.06 10.92 19.58
C THR A 71 -0.63 12.01 20.50
N LEU A 72 -0.16 13.25 20.39
CA LEU A 72 -0.68 14.40 21.16
C LEU A 72 -1.92 15.01 20.52
N THR A 73 -1.92 15.14 19.19
CA THR A 73 -3.06 15.70 18.45
C THR A 73 -4.02 14.62 17.95
N PHE A 74 -3.61 13.35 18.00
CA PHE A 74 -4.32 12.20 17.43
C PHE A 74 -4.54 12.32 15.90
N LEU A 75 -3.68 13.07 15.22
CA LEU A 75 -3.78 13.34 13.78
C LEU A 75 -2.54 12.85 13.04
N CYS A 76 -2.71 12.60 11.75
CA CYS A 76 -1.61 12.36 10.82
C CYS A 76 -1.14 13.68 10.22
N GLU A 77 0.07 14.11 10.60
CA GLU A 77 0.63 15.43 10.31
C GLU A 77 1.83 15.32 9.37
N PRO A 78 2.06 16.31 8.50
CA PRO A 78 3.21 16.31 7.61
C PRO A 78 4.51 16.64 8.37
N PHE A 79 5.61 16.03 7.95
CA PHE A 79 6.96 16.34 8.42
C PHE A 79 7.99 16.16 7.29
N MET A 80 9.19 16.72 7.48
CA MET A 80 10.29 16.56 6.53
C MET A 80 11.11 15.31 6.83
N PHE A 81 11.41 14.55 5.78
CA PHE A 81 12.23 13.34 5.86
C PHE A 81 13.42 13.43 4.90
N SER A 82 14.59 13.11 5.41
CA SER A 82 15.87 13.19 4.72
C SER A 82 16.06 12.19 3.57
N GLY A 83 15.21 11.16 3.51
CA GLY A 83 15.28 10.07 2.52
C GLY A 83 15.77 8.73 3.09
N CYS A 84 16.49 8.73 4.21
CA CYS A 84 16.93 7.50 4.90
C CYS A 84 17.05 7.71 6.42
N GLY A 85 17.26 6.63 7.19
CA GLY A 85 17.51 6.72 8.64
C GLY A 85 16.32 7.19 9.48
N GLY A 86 15.10 7.02 8.97
CA GLY A 86 13.86 7.30 9.70
C GLY A 86 13.36 6.09 10.48
N ASN A 87 12.29 6.26 11.26
CA ASN A 87 11.55 5.17 11.88
C ASN A 87 10.28 4.82 11.08
N ARG A 88 9.45 3.91 11.60
CA ARG A 88 8.24 3.42 10.92
C ARG A 88 7.04 4.37 10.99
N ASN A 89 7.09 5.39 11.84
CA ASN A 89 6.09 6.47 11.86
C ASN A 89 6.38 7.46 10.73
N ASN A 90 6.41 6.96 9.49
CA ASN A 90 6.78 7.67 8.28
C ASN A 90 6.01 7.09 7.09
N PHE A 91 5.00 7.82 6.64
CA PHE A 91 4.09 7.41 5.57
C PHE A 91 4.19 8.36 4.38
N LYS A 92 4.13 7.83 3.16
CA LYS A 92 4.14 8.65 1.94
C LYS A 92 2.86 9.46 1.75
N GLN A 93 1.73 8.97 2.25
CA GLN A 93 0.41 9.57 2.05
C GLN A 93 -0.32 9.63 3.39
N LYS A 94 -1.07 10.71 3.61
CA LYS A 94 -1.85 10.94 4.83
C LYS A 94 -2.84 9.80 5.11
N TYR A 95 -3.61 9.39 4.09
CA TYR A 95 -4.60 8.32 4.20
C TYR A 95 -4.00 6.99 4.70
N ILE A 96 -2.76 6.67 4.30
CA ILE A 96 -2.09 5.44 4.77
C ILE A 96 -1.78 5.55 6.26
N CYS A 97 -1.25 6.70 6.70
CA CYS A 97 -1.03 6.97 8.13
C CYS A 97 -2.34 6.83 8.92
N GLU A 98 -3.42 7.45 8.43
CA GLU A 98 -4.72 7.44 9.11
C GLU A 98 -5.26 6.01 9.22
N LYS A 99 -5.21 5.23 8.13
CA LYS A 99 -5.65 3.84 8.12
C LYS A 99 -4.86 2.96 9.11
N MET A 100 -3.56 3.22 9.27
CA MET A 100 -2.70 2.41 10.13
C MET A 100 -2.82 2.79 11.61
N CYS A 101 -2.89 4.10 11.90
CA CYS A 101 -2.71 4.60 13.26
C CYS A 101 -3.98 5.13 13.91
N ILE A 102 -4.93 5.66 13.13
CA ILE A 102 -6.19 6.14 13.67
C ILE A 102 -7.14 4.95 13.80
N LEU A 103 -7.39 4.53 15.05
CA LEU A 103 -8.50 3.61 15.32
C LEU A 103 -9.79 4.32 14.93
N LYS A 104 -10.49 3.81 13.92
CA LYS A 104 -11.90 4.11 13.79
C LYS A 104 -12.58 3.50 15.01
N ARG A 105 -12.96 4.31 15.99
CA ARG A 105 -13.82 3.92 17.13
C ARG A 105 -15.26 3.57 16.68
N TYR A 106 -15.42 3.01 15.49
CA TYR A 106 -16.72 2.73 14.89
C TYR A 106 -17.03 1.24 14.80
N ILE A 107 -16.60 0.46 15.79
CA ILE A 107 -17.15 -0.88 16.05
C ILE A 107 -17.48 -0.97 17.54
N SER A 108 -18.38 -0.07 17.94
CA SER A 108 -19.30 -0.20 19.09
C SER A 108 -20.45 0.82 19.03
N LEU A 109 -20.46 1.74 18.05
CA LEU A 109 -21.59 2.65 17.78
C LEU A 109 -22.53 2.21 16.65
N GLU A 110 -22.42 0.95 16.21
CA GLU A 110 -23.53 0.23 15.56
C GLU A 110 -24.02 -0.89 16.48
N ASN A 111 -24.13 -0.58 17.78
CA ASN A 111 -24.99 -1.36 18.66
C ASN A 111 -26.42 -0.79 18.52
N PRO A 112 -27.40 -1.55 18.01
CA PRO A 112 -28.75 -1.04 17.66
C PRO A 112 -29.63 -0.61 18.87
N LEU A 113 -29.06 -0.35 20.05
CA LEU A 113 -29.82 -0.01 21.26
C LEU A 113 -29.87 1.49 21.60
N PHE A 114 -29.33 2.37 20.75
CA PHE A 114 -29.48 3.83 20.92
C PHE A 114 -30.03 4.50 19.67
N LEU A 115 -31.10 3.94 19.10
CA LEU A 115 -32.04 4.82 18.40
C LEU A 115 -32.71 5.69 19.48
N PRO A 116 -32.74 7.04 19.36
CA PRO A 116 -33.69 7.80 20.14
C PRO A 116 -35.06 7.28 19.71
N THR A 117 -35.76 6.58 20.59
CA THR A 117 -37.19 6.32 20.39
C THR A 117 -37.82 7.69 20.25
N THR A 118 -38.24 7.99 19.03
CA THR A 118 -39.13 9.09 18.69
C THR A 118 -40.19 9.24 19.77
N ILE A 119 -40.27 10.43 20.36
CA ILE A 119 -41.47 10.95 21.03
C ILE A 119 -42.14 11.88 20.02
#